data_AF-A0A6C0K4U6-F1
#
_entry.id   AF-A0A6C0K4U6-F1
#
_cell.length_a   1.000
_cell.length_b   1.000
_cell.length_c   1.000
_cell.angle_alpha   90.00
_cell.angle_beta   90.00
_cell.angle_gamma   90.00
#
_symmetry.space_group_name_H-M   'P 1'
#
loop_
_entity.id
_entity.type
_entity.pdbx_description
1 polymer ?
#
loop_
_entity_poly.entity_id
_entity_poly.type
_entity_poly.pdbx_seq_one_letter_code
_entity_poly.pdbx_strand_id
1 'polypeptide(L)' 'MSKLSLLEMILVGAMIVTVVISGYFLMVRLLYGTHSICYDAWIFGTNIALLLQVYDNHHAIHSK' A
#
# COMPACT_ATOMS: atom_id res chain seq x y z
N MET A 1 17.06 -1.72 -16.95
CA MET A 1 16.43 -0.50 -16.40
C MET A 1 15.30 -0.08 -17.32
N SER A 2 14.22 -0.88 -17.34
CA SER A 2 13.01 -0.52 -18.08
C SER A 2 12.39 0.71 -17.43
N LYS A 3 12.18 1.78 -18.20
CA LYS A 3 11.56 3.01 -17.71
C LYS A 3 10.15 2.67 -17.24
N LEU A 4 9.85 2.76 -15.94
CA LEU A 4 8.46 2.85 -15.49
C LEU A 4 7.81 3.95 -16.31
N SER A 5 6.68 3.64 -16.94
CA SER A 5 5.83 4.66 -17.52
C SER A 5 5.43 5.66 -16.43
N LEU A 6 5.24 6.92 -16.82
CA LEU A 6 4.85 7.99 -15.89
C LEU A 6 3.58 7.59 -15.10
N LEU A 7 2.69 6.83 -15.75
CA LEU A 7 1.49 6.25 -15.15
C LEU A 7 1.80 5.25 -14.02
N GLU A 8 2.72 4.31 -14.23
CA GLU A 8 3.13 3.34 -13.19
C GLU A 8 3.76 4.05 -11.99
N MET A 9 4.55 5.08 -12.23
CA MET A 9 5.17 5.86 -11.16
C MET A 9 4.11 6.60 -10.32
N ILE A 10 3.10 7.19 -10.98
CA ILE A 10 1.96 7.80 -10.29
C ILE A 10 1.16 6.76 -9.49
N LEU A 11 0.88 5.60 -10.08
CA LEU A 11 0.12 4.52 -9.42
C LEU A 11 0.84 3.99 -8.19
N VAL A 12 2.14 3.70 -8.29
CA VAL A 12 2.96 3.25 -7.16
C VAL A 12 3.00 4.32 -6.07
N GLY A 13 3.20 5.59 -6.46
CA GLY A 13 3.16 6.72 -5.51
C GLY A 13 1.82 6.82 -4.77
N ALA A 14 0.70 6.71 -5.49
CA ALA A 14 -0.64 6.74 -4.91
C ALA A 14 -0.89 5.57 -3.95
N MET A 15 -0.41 4.36 -4.28
CA MET A 15 -0.50 3.20 -3.39
C MET A 15 0.29 3.41 -2.10
N ILE A 16 1.53 3.91 -2.19
CA ILE A 16 2.36 4.22 -1.02
C ILE A 16 1.66 5.25 -0.11
N VAL A 17 1.15 6.33 -0.68
CA VAL A 17 0.41 7.37 0.07
C VAL A 17 -0.81 6.76 0.76
N THR A 18 -1.54 5.90 0.07
CA THR A 18 -2.72 5.22 0.62
C THR A 18 -2.36 4.30 1.80
N VAL A 19 -1.26 3.54 1.71
CA VAL A 19 -0.75 2.71 2.80
C VAL A 19 -0.37 3.56 4.02
N VAL A 20 0.33 4.69 3.81
CA VAL A 20 0.74 5.58 4.91
C VAL A 20 -0.48 6.18 5.61
N ILE A 21 -1.46 6.70 4.84
CA ILE A 21 -2.66 7.31 5.40
C ILE A 21 -3.49 6.27 6.16
N SER A 22 -3.73 5.09 5.57
CA SER A 22 -4.50 4.02 6.22
C SER A 22 -3.81 3.51 7.48
N GLY A 23 -2.48 3.38 7.46
CA GLY A 23 -1.70 3.01 8.64
C GLY A 23 -1.81 4.04 9.76
N TYR A 24 -1.73 5.33 9.43
CA TYR A 24 -1.94 6.41 10.41
C TYR A 24 -3.33 6.36 11.04
N PHE A 25 -4.38 6.23 10.23
CA PHE A 25 -5.75 6.12 10.74
C PHE A 25 -5.96 4.90 11.64
N LEU A 26 -5.39 3.75 11.26
CA LEU A 26 -5.43 2.56 12.09
C LEU A 26 -4.77 2.80 13.46
N MET A 27 -3.60 3.45 13.46
CA MET A 27 -2.84 3.75 14.68
C MET A 27 -3.61 4.71 15.60
N VAL A 28 -4.17 5.79 15.03
CA VAL A 28 -5.03 6.73 15.75
C VAL A 28 -6.23 5.99 16.36
N ARG A 29 -6.93 5.17 15.58
CA ARG A 29 -8.13 4.45 16.04
C ARG A 29 -7.83 3.42 17.13
N LEU A 30 -6.68 2.75 17.05
CA LEU A 30 -6.15 1.87 18.10
C LEU A 30 -5.93 2.65 19.41
N LEU A 31 -5.29 3.82 19.34
CA LEU A 31 -5.02 4.66 20.52
C LEU A 31 -6.30 5.19 21.17
N TYR A 32 -7.30 5.58 20.38
CA TYR A 32 -8.56 6.12 20.88
C TYR A 32 -9.62 5.05 21.20
N GLY A 33 -9.31 3.75 21.06
CA GLY A 33 -10.21 2.66 21.44
C GLY A 33 -11.53 2.65 20.65
N THR A 34 -11.49 2.96 19.35
CA THR A 34 -12.71 3.03 18.53
C THR A 34 -13.18 1.65 18.06
N HIS A 35 -14.50 1.46 17.96
CA HIS A 35 -15.12 0.14 17.75
C HIS A 35 -14.96 -0.46 16.33
N SER A 36 -14.16 0.17 15.44
CA SER A 36 -14.04 -0.21 14.02
C SER A 36 -12.62 -0.55 13.55
N ILE A 37 -11.69 -0.82 14.49
CA ILE A 37 -10.27 -1.11 14.19
C ILE A 37 -10.10 -2.25 13.18
N CYS A 38 -10.95 -3.28 13.21
CA CYS A 38 -10.83 -4.44 12.32
C CYS A 38 -10.98 -4.06 10.83
N TYR A 39 -11.89 -3.13 10.52
CA TYR A 39 -12.13 -2.68 9.15
C TYR A 39 -10.95 -1.86 8.63
N ASP A 40 -10.43 -0.95 9.46
CA ASP A 40 -9.25 -0.15 9.13
C ASP A 40 -7.98 -1.03 8.98
N ALA A 41 -7.83 -2.05 9.83
CA ALA A 41 -6.72 -3.00 9.74
C ALA A 41 -6.79 -3.83 8.47
N TRP A 42 -7.99 -4.24 8.06
CA TRP A 42 -8.21 -4.98 6.82
C TRP A 42 -7.87 -4.14 5.59
N ILE A 43 -8.29 -2.88 5.55
CA ILE A 43 -7.94 -1.94 4.47
C ILE A 43 -6.43 -1.73 4.41
N PHE A 44 -5.78 -1.51 5.55
CA PHE A 44 -4.34 -1.33 5.62
C PHE A 44 -3.59 -2.56 5.08
N GLY A 45 -3.95 -3.76 5.55
CA GLY A 45 -3.33 -5.01 5.09
C GLY A 45 -3.54 -5.29 3.60
N THR A 46 -4.73 -5.00 3.07
CA THR A 46 -5.04 -5.18 1.64
C THR A 46 -4.19 -4.25 0.76
N ASN A 47 -4.03 -2.99 1.15
CA ASN A 47 -3.18 -2.05 0.42
C ASN A 47 -1.70 -2.45 0.45
N ILE A 48 -1.21 -2.99 1.58
CA ILE A 48 0.16 -3.54 1.67
C ILE A 48 0.34 -4.74 0.74
N ALA A 49 -0.60 -5.67 0.73
CA ALA A 49 -0.52 -6.86 -0.13
C ALA A 49 -0.46 -6.49 -1.62
N LEU A 50 -1.27 -5.51 -2.06
CA LEU A 50 -1.23 -4.98 -3.41
C LEU A 50 0.13 -4.33 -3.74
N LEU A 51 0.68 -3.52 -2.83
CA LEU A 51 1.98 -2.88 -3.04
C LEU A 51 3.10 -3.91 -3.19
N LEU A 52 3.11 -4.94 -2.34
CA LEU A 52 4.06 -6.05 -2.41
C LEU A 52 3.92 -6.83 -3.72
N GLN A 53 2.70 -7.07 -4.18
CA GLN A 53 2.45 -7.75 -5.44
C GLN A 53 2.95 -6.94 -6.65
N VAL A 54 2.76 -5.61 -6.64
CA VAL A 54 3.32 -4.72 -7.66
C VAL A 54 4.84 -4.75 -7.63
N TYR A 55 5.45 -4.67 -6.44
CA TYR A 55 6.89 -4.74 -6.27
C TYR A 55 7.49 -6.06 -6.81
N ASP A 56 6.89 -7.19 -6.44
CA ASP A 56 7.35 -8.52 -6.84
C ASP A 56 7.21 -8.74 -8.35
N ASN A 57 6.08 -8.34 -8.94
CA ASN A 57 5.91 -8.36 -10.40
C ASN A 57 6.96 -7.50 -11.10
N HIS A 58 7.29 -6.33 -10.56
CA HIS A 58 8.29 -5.44 -11.15
C HIS A 58 9.72 -6.01 -11.04
N HIS A 59 10.03 -6.73 -9.96
CA HIS A 59 11.28 -7.45 -9.79
C HIS A 59 11.39 -8.69 -10.67
N ALA A 60 10.31 -9.46 -10.80
CA ALA A 60 10.26 -10.65 -11.65
C ALA A 60 10.45 -10.31 -13.14
N ILE A 61 9.97 -9.14 -13.59
CA ILE A 61 10.19 -8.64 -14.96
C ILE A 61 11.65 -8.21 -15.18
N HIS A 62 12.35 -7.71 -14.15
CA HIS A 62 13.76 -7.29 -14.26
C HIS A 62 14.78 -8.43 -14.07
N SER A 63 14.34 -9.60 -13.61
CA SER A 63 15.20 -10.78 -13.34
C SER A 63 15.31 -11.77 -14.51
N LYS A 64 14.58 -11.56 -15.61
CA LYS A 64 14.64 -12.37 -16.84
C LYS A 64 15.34 -11.60 -17.95
#